data_AF-A0AAW8D3F3-F1
#
_entry.id   AF-A0AAW8D3F3-F1
#
_cell.length_a   1.000
_cell.length_b   1.000
_cell.length_c   1.000
_cell.angle_alpha   90.00
_cell.angle_beta   90.00
_cell.angle_gamma   90.00
#
_symmetry.space_group_name_H-M   'P 1'
#
loop_
_entity.id
_entity.type
_entity.pdbx_description
1 polymer ?
#
loop_
_entity_poly.entity_id
_entity_poly.type
_entity_poly.pdbx_seq_one_letter_code
_entity_poly.pdbx_strand_id
1 'polypeptide(L)'
;MQRIVNDLEKENLVAFEANPHHRRAQLVVLTERGKQVYTDAMALQAPWINSLSDGIAVDDIKTMQKIMASLRQKLEQDTEEEEPG
;
A
#
# COMPACT_ATOMS: atom_id res chain seq x y z
N MET A 1 9.80 -8.73 -0.71
CA MET A 1 9.79 -7.26 -0.72
C MET A 1 11.07 -6.63 -1.27
N GLN A 2 12.26 -7.00 -0.79
CA GLN A 2 13.51 -6.32 -1.21
C GLN A 2 13.76 -6.26 -2.72
N ARG A 3 13.47 -7.33 -3.46
CA ARG A 3 13.66 -7.38 -4.92
C ARG A 3 12.89 -6.29 -5.65
N ILE A 4 11.61 -6.12 -5.31
CA ILE A 4 10.72 -5.15 -5.97
C ILE A 4 11.22 -3.72 -5.76
N VAL A 5 11.58 -3.37 -4.51
CA VAL A 5 12.07 -2.03 -4.19
C VAL A 5 13.39 -1.74 -4.93
N ASN A 6 14.29 -2.71 -4.99
CA ASN A 6 15.55 -2.56 -5.71
C ASN A 6 15.33 -2.39 -7.23
N ASP A 7 14.34 -3.07 -7.82
CA ASP A 7 14.03 -2.92 -9.24
C ASP A 7 13.40 -1.55 -9.53
N LEU A 8 12.49 -1.09 -8.67
CA LEU A 8 11.91 0.27 -8.77
C LEU A 8 12.96 1.37 -8.59
N GLU A 9 13.99 1.15 -7.76
CA GLU A 9 15.10 2.10 -7.57
C GLU A 9 15.99 2.16 -8.82
N LYS A 10 16.33 1.02 -9.42
CA LYS A 10 17.07 0.96 -10.68
C LYS A 10 16.35 1.67 -11.84
N GLU A 11 15.02 1.67 -11.82
CA GLU A 11 14.19 2.39 -12.79
C GLU A 11 13.99 3.89 -12.44
N ASN A 12 14.63 4.36 -11.37
CA ASN A 12 14.51 5.72 -10.83
C ASN A 12 13.05 6.09 -10.49
N LEU A 13 12.25 5.12 -10.06
CA LEU A 13 10.86 5.34 -9.61
C LEU A 13 10.81 5.59 -8.09
N VAL A 14 11.69 4.94 -7.34
CA VAL A 14 11.86 5.19 -5.90
C VAL A 14 13.31 5.51 -5.56
N ALA A 15 13.53 6.14 -4.41
CA ALA A 15 14.84 6.39 -3.84
C ALA A 15 14.88 5.98 -2.36
N PHE A 16 16.08 5.74 -1.84
CA PHE A 16 16.30 5.46 -0.43
C PHE A 16 16.75 6.71 0.32
N GLU A 17 16.03 7.05 1.39
CA GLU A 17 16.36 8.16 2.29
C GLU A 17 16.71 7.66 3.70
N ALA A 18 17.46 8.47 4.44
CA ALA A 18 17.76 8.19 5.84
C ALA A 18 16.48 8.20 6.67
N ASN A 19 16.31 7.21 7.56
CA ASN A 19 15.19 7.16 8.48
C ASN A 19 15.59 7.72 9.85
N PRO A 20 15.06 8.90 10.25
CA PRO A 20 15.41 9.53 11.51
C PRO A 20 15.14 8.64 12.73
N HIS A 21 14.18 7.72 12.62
CA HIS A 21 13.75 6.86 13.72
C HIS A 21 14.41 5.48 13.71
N HIS A 22 15.09 5.08 12.63
CA HIS A 22 15.65 3.74 12.51
C HIS A 22 16.91 3.69 11.63
N ARG A 23 18.08 3.55 12.26
CA ARG A 23 19.39 3.64 11.59
C ARG A 23 19.63 2.62 10.47
N ARG A 24 18.98 1.45 10.53
CA ARG A 24 19.18 0.35 9.54
C ARG A 24 18.05 0.20 8.53
N ALA A 25 16.92 0.89 8.69
CA ALA A 25 15.76 0.75 7.81
C ALA A 25 15.59 2.05 7.03
N GLN A 26 16.08 2.08 5.79
CA GLN A 26 15.95 3.27 4.93
C GLN A 26 14.48 3.54 4.58
N LEU A 27 14.08 4.81 4.48
CA LEU A 27 12.79 5.16 3.90
C LEU A 27 12.85 4.93 2.39
N VAL A 28 11.78 4.38 1.83
CA VAL A 28 11.57 4.31 0.39
C VAL A 28 10.62 5.44 0.02
N VAL A 29 11.06 6.34 -0.85
CA VAL A 29 10.28 7.51 -1.29
C VAL A 29 10.11 7.49 -2.81
N LEU A 30 9.00 8.02 -3.32
CA LEU A 30 8.83 8.22 -4.76
C LEU A 30 9.73 9.37 -5.23
N THR A 31 10.46 9.14 -6.33
CA THR A 31 11.13 10.23 -7.07
C THR A 31 10.10 11.07 -7.83
N GLU A 32 10.51 12.19 -8.42
CA GLU A 32 9.62 12.96 -9.31
C GLU A 32 9.15 12.12 -10.52
N ARG A 33 10.03 11.29 -11.09
CA ARG A 33 9.66 10.34 -12.15
C ARG A 33 8.66 9.31 -11.61
N GLY A 34 8.89 8.78 -10.42
CA GLY A 34 8.00 7.84 -9.76
C GLY A 34 6.60 8.41 -9.53
N LYS A 35 6.51 9.66 -9.09
CA LYS A 35 5.24 10.38 -8.93
C LYS A 35 4.49 10.49 -10.25
N GLN A 36 5.17 10.87 -11.33
CA GLN A 36 4.54 10.98 -12.66
C GLN A 36 4.02 9.63 -13.14
N VAL A 37 4.83 8.58 -13.08
CA VAL A 37 4.43 7.21 -13.48
C VAL A 37 3.27 6.71 -12.62
N TYR A 38 3.29 6.98 -11.32
CA TYR A 38 2.18 6.64 -10.42
C TYR A 38 0.89 7.36 -10.84
N THR A 39 0.96 8.67 -11.11
CA THR A 39 -0.19 9.46 -11.57
C THR A 39 -0.74 8.93 -12.90
N ASP A 40 0.12 8.61 -13.86
CA ASP A 40 -0.29 8.06 -15.15
C ASP A 40 -0.98 6.70 -14.97
N ALA A 41 -0.43 5.83 -14.12
CA ALA A 41 -1.04 4.54 -13.80
C ALA A 41 -2.40 4.69 -13.11
N MET A 42 -2.55 5.65 -12.18
CA MET A 42 -3.84 5.95 -11.54
C MET A 42 -4.86 6.49 -12.55
N ALA A 43 -4.44 7.34 -13.49
CA ALA A 43 -5.31 7.84 -14.54
C ALA A 43 -5.83 6.71 -15.46
N LEU A 44 -4.98 5.73 -15.79
CA LEU A 44 -5.38 4.54 -16.55
C LEU A 44 -6.38 3.66 -15.79
N GLN A 45 -6.27 3.62 -14.46
CA GLN A 45 -7.13 2.79 -13.61
C GLN A 45 -8.46 3.47 -13.23
N ALA A 46 -8.50 4.80 -13.21
CA ALA A 46 -9.69 5.54 -12.76
C ALA A 46 -11.00 5.14 -13.47
N PRO A 47 -11.06 4.92 -14.81
CA PRO A 47 -12.33 4.61 -15.47
C PRO A 47 -12.97 3.31 -15.00
N TRP A 48 -12.18 2.24 -14.87
CA TRP A 48 -12.72 0.94 -14.47
C TRP A 48 -13.05 0.92 -12.97
N ILE A 49 -12.26 1.59 -12.12
CA ILE A 49 -12.55 1.74 -10.69
C ILE A 49 -13.87 2.49 -10.49
N ASN A 50 -14.06 3.61 -11.19
CA ASN A 50 -15.28 4.39 -11.12
C ASN A 50 -16.49 3.55 -11.53
N SER A 51 -16.38 2.80 -12.63
CA SER A 51 -17.43 1.88 -13.07
C SER A 51 -17.72 0.76 -12.06
N LEU A 52 -16.70 0.25 -11.38
CA LEU A 52 -16.87 -0.79 -10.36
C LEU A 52 -17.62 -0.25 -9.13
N SER A 53 -17.36 1.01 -8.77
CA SER A 53 -17.99 1.67 -7.61
C SER A 53 -19.34 2.31 -7.91
N ASP A 54 -19.76 2.36 -9.18
CA ASP A 54 -21.01 3.02 -9.57
C ASP A 54 -22.21 2.41 -8.84
N GLY A 55 -23.09 3.27 -8.32
CA GLY A 55 -24.24 2.86 -7.51
C GLY A 55 -23.92 2.41 -6.08
N ILE A 56 -22.67 2.39 -5.62
CA ILE A 56 -22.30 2.06 -4.24
C ILE A 56 -22.18 3.35 -3.42
N ALA A 57 -22.91 3.44 -2.30
CA ALA A 57 -22.77 4.57 -1.40
C ALA A 57 -21.38 4.58 -0.75
N VAL A 58 -20.77 5.77 -0.67
CA VAL A 58 -19.44 5.94 -0.05
C VAL A 58 -19.40 5.43 1.39
N ASP A 59 -20.51 5.58 2.12
CA ASP A 59 -20.60 5.12 3.51
C ASP A 59 -20.68 3.59 3.63
N ASP A 60 -21.20 2.89 2.61
CA ASP A 60 -21.17 1.43 2.56
C ASP A 60 -19.74 0.94 2.29
N ILE A 61 -19.01 1.60 1.39
CA ILE A 61 -17.58 1.30 1.14
C ILE A 61 -16.76 1.48 2.42
N LYS A 62 -16.98 2.58 3.15
CA LYS A 62 -16.32 2.83 4.45
C LYS A 62 -16.68 1.78 5.48
N THR A 63 -17.94 1.35 5.52
CA THR A 63 -18.40 0.31 6.45
C THR A 63 -17.74 -1.03 6.14
N MET A 64 -17.72 -1.42 4.87
CA MET A 64 -17.01 -2.61 4.39
C MET A 64 -15.53 -2.56 4.75
N GLN A 65 -14.85 -1.43 4.54
CA GLN A 65 -13.45 -1.24 4.91
C GLN A 65 -13.21 -1.48 6.40
N LYS A 66 -14.06 -0.93 7.28
CA LYS A 66 -13.96 -1.13 8.73
C LYS A 66 -14.13 -2.61 9.11
N ILE A 67 -15.12 -3.29 8.53
CA ILE A 67 -15.36 -4.71 8.79
C ILE A 67 -14.15 -5.54 8.35
N MET A 68 -13.62 -5.32 7.14
CA MET A 68 -12.43 -6.02 6.65
C MET A 68 -11.21 -5.78 7.54
N ALA A 69 -11.01 -4.55 8.02
CA ALA A 69 -9.92 -4.23 8.94
C ALA A 69 -10.06 -4.98 10.27
N SER A 70 -11.27 -5.04 10.84
CA SER A 70 -11.54 -5.80 12.08
C SER A 70 -11.35 -7.31 11.89
N LEU A 71 -11.75 -7.86 10.75
CA LEU A 71 -11.53 -9.28 10.44
C LEU A 71 -10.05 -9.60 10.30
N ARG A 72 -9.28 -8.76 9.58
CA ARG A 72 -7.82 -8.89 9.47
C ARG A 72 -7.14 -8.84 10.84
N GLN A 73 -7.53 -7.90 11.69
CA GLN A 73 -6.95 -7.77 13.03
C GLN A 73 -7.16 -9.04 13.86
N LYS A 74 -8.37 -9.63 13.82
CA LYS A 74 -8.66 -10.86 14.56
C LYS A 74 -7.83 -12.05 14.05
N LEU A 75 -7.71 -12.18 12.73
CA LEU A 75 -6.87 -13.24 12.13
C LEU A 75 -5.40 -13.10 12.54
N GLU A 76 -4.88 -11.87 12.59
CA GLU A 76 -3.50 -11.61 13.03
C GLU A 76 -3.30 -11.95 14.52
N GLN A 77 -4.30 -11.64 15.36
CA GLN A 77 -4.27 -11.97 16.79
C GLN A 77 -4.36 -13.48 17.07
N ASP A 78 -5.24 -14.20 16.36
CA ASP A 78 -5.38 -15.65 16.48
C ASP A 78 -4.09 -16.38 16.07
N THR A 79 -3.27 -15.78 15.19
CA THR A 79 -1.99 -16.36 14.74
C THR A 79 -0.86 -16.13 15.75
N GLU A 80 -0.95 -15.10 16.59
CA GLU A 80 0.05 -14.78 17.64
C GLU A 80 -0.16 -15.60 18.93
N GLU A 81 -1.37 -16.14 19.16
CA GLU A 81 -1.68 -17.00 20.31
C GLU A 81 -1.23 -18.47 20.13
N GLU A 82 -0.75 -18.84 18.93
CA GLU A 82 -0.27 -20.20 18.59
C GLU A 82 1.28 -20.36 18.57
N GLU A 83 2.07 -19.45 19.16
CA GLU A 83 3.48 -19.73 19.49
C GLU A 83 3.67 -20.12 20.97
N PRO A 84 3.64 -21.42 21.33
CA PRO A 84 4.29 -21.89 22.54
C PRO A 84 5.79 -22.05 22.27
N GLY A 85 6.59 -21.17 22.87
CA GLY A 85 8.04 -21.26 22.96
C GLY A 85 8.55 -20.82 24.32
#